data_AF-A0A3C0NH37-F1
#
_entry.id   AF-A0A3C0NH37-F1
#
_cell.length_a   1.000
_cell.length_b   1.000
_cell.length_c   1.000
_cell.angle_alpha   90.00
_cell.angle_beta   90.00
_cell.angle_gamma   90.00
#
_symmetry.space_group_name_H-M   'P 1'
#
loop_
_entity.id
_entity.type
_entity.pdbx_description
1 polymer ?
#
loop_
_entity_poly.entity_id
_entity_poly.type
_entity_poly.pdbx_seq_one_letter_code
_entity_poly.pdbx_strand_id
1 'polypeptide(L)'
;MEPLTAGAIATLAFTKVFETSIEKFTEAAIAKMNELRKKIWDKFRGNVKAESALTAAEKGSKPDLERVAAYLQVVMNEEPEFAKEVQSLAHEIHQEINIGKMQGQNVQNVFGGEAEQNNAIGTNAPVIQGGSGHNITFN
;
A
#
# COMPACT_ATOMS: atom_id res chain seq x y z
N MET A 1 -9.21 11.40 -5.89
CA MET A 1 -8.11 10.43 -5.82
C MET A 1 -8.11 9.64 -7.10
N GLU A 2 -6.97 9.54 -7.77
CA GLU A 2 -6.87 8.80 -9.03
C GLU A 2 -7.00 7.30 -8.75
N PRO A 3 -7.84 6.56 -9.51
CA PRO A 3 -7.97 5.13 -9.36
C PRO A 3 -6.66 4.42 -9.69
N LEU A 4 -6.22 3.52 -8.82
CA LEU A 4 -5.07 2.67 -9.12
C LEU A 4 -5.40 1.75 -10.30
N THR A 5 -4.44 1.59 -11.21
CA THR A 5 -4.58 0.70 -12.37
C THR A 5 -4.58 -0.75 -11.92
N ALA A 6 -5.22 -1.63 -12.69
CA ALA A 6 -5.19 -3.07 -12.43
C ALA A 6 -3.75 -3.62 -12.38
N GLY A 7 -2.83 -3.05 -13.19
CA GLY A 7 -1.40 -3.34 -13.11
C GLY A 7 -0.80 -3.00 -11.76
N ALA A 8 -1.04 -1.79 -11.24
CA ALA A 8 -0.54 -1.41 -9.92
C ALA A 8 -1.12 -2.28 -8.79
N ILE A 9 -2.42 -2.62 -8.87
CA ILE A 9 -3.09 -3.49 -7.89
C ILE A 9 -2.49 -4.91 -7.93
N ALA A 10 -2.29 -5.47 -9.14
CA ALA A 10 -1.63 -6.76 -9.30
C ALA A 10 -0.19 -6.72 -8.78
N THR A 11 0.58 -5.68 -9.08
CA THR A 11 1.92 -5.52 -8.53
C THR A 11 1.90 -5.50 -7.02
N LEU A 12 1.04 -4.70 -6.37
CA LEU A 12 0.93 -4.64 -4.91
C LEU A 12 0.59 -6.00 -4.28
N ALA A 13 -0.35 -6.75 -4.86
CA ALA A 13 -0.74 -8.07 -4.37
C ALA A 13 0.40 -9.11 -4.47
N PHE A 14 1.33 -8.91 -5.41
CA PHE A 14 2.44 -9.82 -5.68
C PHE A 14 3.81 -9.23 -5.32
N THR A 15 3.86 -8.04 -4.70
CA THR A 15 5.10 -7.35 -4.32
C THR A 15 6.04 -8.27 -3.54
N LYS A 16 5.50 -9.11 -2.64
CA LYS A 16 6.27 -10.10 -1.86
C LYS A 16 7.06 -11.12 -2.71
N VAL A 17 6.63 -11.36 -3.94
CA VAL A 17 7.31 -12.31 -4.84
C VAL A 17 8.46 -11.63 -5.58
N PHE A 18 8.34 -10.33 -5.87
CA PHE A 18 9.27 -9.60 -6.72
C PHE A 18 10.26 -8.71 -5.96
N GLU A 19 9.92 -8.31 -4.73
CA GLU A 19 10.76 -7.45 -3.90
C GLU A 19 11.27 -8.21 -2.68
N THR A 20 12.57 -8.12 -2.40
CA THR A 20 13.18 -8.67 -1.19
C THR A 20 13.04 -7.73 0.01
N SER A 21 12.70 -6.46 -0.22
CA SER A 21 12.61 -5.40 0.80
C SER A 21 11.27 -5.35 1.56
N ILE A 22 10.55 -6.47 1.58
CA ILE A 22 9.24 -6.59 2.27
C ILE A 22 9.38 -6.36 3.77
N GLU A 23 10.58 -6.61 4.30
CA GLU A 23 10.97 -6.38 5.69
C GLU A 23 10.79 -4.91 6.13
N LYS A 24 10.70 -3.99 5.15
CA LYS A 24 10.43 -2.56 5.39
C LYS A 24 8.94 -2.22 5.46
N PHE A 25 8.06 -3.17 5.17
CA PHE A 25 6.62 -2.98 5.30
C PHE A 25 6.16 -3.37 6.70
N THR A 26 5.18 -2.65 7.22
CA THR A 26 4.54 -2.98 8.49
C THR A 26 3.79 -4.31 8.38
N GLU A 27 3.63 -5.02 9.48
CA GLU A 27 2.84 -6.27 9.52
C GLU A 27 1.41 -6.05 9.02
N ALA A 28 0.82 -4.88 9.30
CA ALA A 28 -0.49 -4.48 8.83
C ALA A 28 -0.53 -4.31 7.30
N ALA A 29 0.46 -3.66 6.69
CA ALA A 29 0.58 -3.57 5.24
C ALA A 29 0.73 -4.97 4.59
N ILE A 30 1.53 -5.85 5.20
CA ILE A 30 1.71 -7.23 4.73
C ILE A 30 0.40 -8.02 4.82
N ALA A 31 -0.33 -7.89 5.92
CA ALA A 31 -1.64 -8.54 6.09
C ALA A 31 -2.62 -8.09 5.00
N LYS A 32 -2.71 -6.78 4.73
CA LYS A 32 -3.56 -6.23 3.67
C LYS A 32 -3.13 -6.66 2.27
N MET A 33 -1.82 -6.74 1.98
CA MET A 33 -1.32 -7.28 0.71
C MET A 33 -1.73 -8.75 0.52
N ASN A 34 -1.65 -9.56 1.58
CA ASN A 34 -2.11 -10.96 1.53
C ASN A 34 -3.63 -11.05 1.33
N GLU A 35 -4.40 -10.18 1.96
CA GLU A 35 -5.85 -10.09 1.75
C GLU A 35 -6.18 -9.72 0.30
N LEU A 36 -5.47 -8.75 -0.28
CA LEU A 36 -5.64 -8.33 -1.66
C LEU A 36 -5.35 -9.47 -2.63
N ARG A 37 -4.23 -10.16 -2.42
CA ARG A 37 -3.86 -11.36 -3.19
C ARG A 37 -4.94 -12.43 -3.09
N LYS A 38 -5.41 -12.75 -1.87
CA LYS A 38 -6.46 -13.75 -1.65
C LYS A 38 -7.74 -13.38 -2.39
N LYS A 39 -8.12 -12.10 -2.38
CA LYS A 39 -9.34 -11.63 -3.05
C LYS A 39 -9.25 -11.75 -4.56
N ILE A 40 -8.10 -11.39 -5.13
CA ILE A 40 -7.81 -11.59 -6.55
C ILE A 40 -7.86 -13.08 -6.90
N TRP A 41 -7.27 -13.95 -6.07
CA TRP A 41 -7.31 -15.40 -6.26
C TRP A 41 -8.74 -15.93 -6.24
N ASP A 42 -9.52 -15.54 -5.23
CA ASP A 42 -10.91 -15.98 -5.08
C ASP A 42 -11.77 -15.57 -6.28
N LYS A 43 -11.56 -14.34 -6.77
CA LYS A 43 -12.26 -13.83 -7.94
C LYS A 43 -11.98 -14.61 -9.22
N PHE A 44 -10.77 -15.12 -9.36
CA PHE A 44 -10.35 -15.89 -10.53
C PHE A 44 -10.58 -17.39 -10.42
N ARG A 45 -11.11 -17.91 -9.30
CA ARG A 45 -11.43 -19.33 -9.19
C ARG A 45 -12.37 -19.77 -10.31
N GLY A 46 -12.04 -20.89 -10.93
CA GLY A 46 -12.82 -21.45 -12.04
C GLY A 46 -12.42 -20.88 -13.41
N ASN A 47 -11.56 -19.86 -13.47
CA ASN A 47 -10.93 -19.42 -14.71
C ASN A 47 -9.53 -20.03 -14.82
N VAL A 48 -9.43 -21.19 -15.46
CA VAL A 48 -8.19 -21.96 -15.64
C VAL A 48 -7.02 -21.11 -16.17
N LYS A 49 -7.30 -20.16 -17.08
CA LYS A 49 -6.25 -19.29 -17.65
C LYS A 49 -5.76 -18.26 -16.64
N ALA A 50 -6.68 -17.65 -15.88
CA ALA A 50 -6.33 -16.70 -14.85
C ALA A 50 -5.64 -17.39 -13.67
N GLU A 51 -6.11 -18.57 -13.25
CA GLU A 51 -5.48 -19.39 -12.19
C GLU A 51 -4.06 -19.83 -12.57
N SER A 52 -3.84 -20.22 -13.84
CA SER A 52 -2.51 -20.55 -14.35
C SER A 52 -1.58 -19.33 -14.32
N ALA A 53 -2.07 -18.16 -14.75
CA ALA A 53 -1.30 -16.92 -14.69
C ALA A 53 -1.00 -16.49 -13.25
N LEU A 54 -1.97 -16.61 -12.33
CA LEU A 54 -1.78 -16.36 -10.90
C LEU A 54 -0.67 -17.26 -10.36
N THR A 55 -0.77 -18.58 -10.56
CA THR A 55 0.21 -19.56 -10.09
C THR A 55 1.62 -19.26 -10.61
N ALA A 56 1.75 -18.85 -11.88
CA ALA A 56 3.02 -18.47 -12.46
C ALA A 56 3.55 -17.13 -11.90
N ALA A 57 2.67 -16.16 -11.67
CA ALA A 57 3.02 -14.90 -11.00
C ALA A 57 3.48 -15.14 -9.55
N GLU A 58 2.88 -16.10 -8.82
CA GLU A 58 3.31 -16.52 -7.48
C GLU A 58 4.73 -17.11 -7.48
N LYS A 59 5.17 -17.67 -8.61
CA LYS A 59 6.53 -18.19 -8.83
C LYS A 59 7.52 -17.13 -9.32
N GLY A 60 7.09 -15.88 -9.47
CA GLY A 60 7.94 -14.76 -9.91
C GLY A 60 7.96 -14.55 -11.42
N SER A 61 6.99 -15.08 -12.17
CA SER A 61 6.87 -14.79 -13.59
C SER A 61 6.26 -13.39 -13.81
N LYS A 62 7.10 -12.43 -14.23
CA LYS A 62 6.68 -11.09 -14.66
C LYS A 62 5.66 -11.08 -15.81
N PRO A 63 5.84 -11.84 -16.91
CA PRO A 63 4.85 -11.84 -18.00
C PRO A 63 3.50 -12.39 -17.56
N ASP A 64 3.47 -13.32 -16.59
CA ASP A 64 2.21 -13.82 -16.04
C ASP A 64 1.58 -12.84 -15.04
N LEU A 65 2.37 -12.03 -14.34
CA LEU A 65 1.83 -10.90 -13.57
C LEU A 65 1.11 -9.88 -14.48
N GLU A 66 1.67 -9.58 -15.65
CA GLU A 66 1.02 -8.71 -16.63
C GLU A 66 -0.29 -9.33 -17.16
N ARG A 67 -0.33 -10.65 -17.34
CA ARG A 67 -1.57 -11.37 -17.69
C ARG A 67 -2.60 -11.28 -16.58
N VAL A 68 -2.19 -11.45 -15.32
CA VAL A 68 -3.07 -11.25 -14.15
C VAL A 68 -3.63 -9.84 -14.14
N ALA A 69 -2.80 -8.82 -14.40
CA ALA A 69 -3.24 -7.43 -14.50
C ALA A 69 -4.26 -7.22 -15.63
N ALA A 70 -4.05 -7.83 -16.80
CA ALA A 70 -5.00 -7.75 -17.91
C ALA A 70 -6.35 -8.40 -17.57
N TYR A 71 -6.34 -9.59 -16.97
CA TYR A 71 -7.58 -10.24 -16.49
C TYR A 71 -8.25 -9.40 -15.40
N LEU A 72 -7.47 -8.82 -14.49
CA LEU A 72 -7.98 -8.00 -13.41
C LEU A 72 -8.63 -6.73 -13.94
N GLN A 73 -8.06 -6.12 -14.98
CA GLN A 73 -8.65 -4.97 -15.65
C GLN A 73 -10.02 -5.29 -16.25
N VAL A 74 -10.17 -6.45 -16.90
CA VAL A 74 -11.45 -6.89 -17.47
C VAL A 74 -12.49 -7.05 -16.37
N VAL A 75 -12.17 -7.78 -15.30
CA VAL A 75 -13.08 -8.01 -14.18
C VAL A 75 -13.43 -6.70 -13.47
N MET A 76 -12.48 -5.80 -13.28
CA MET A 76 -12.75 -4.49 -12.67
C MET A 76 -13.68 -3.61 -13.52
N ASN A 77 -13.67 -3.78 -14.85
CA ASN A 77 -14.59 -3.07 -15.74
C ASN A 77 -15.99 -3.70 -15.75
N GLU A 78 -16.07 -5.03 -15.66
CA GLU A 78 -17.34 -5.77 -15.66
C GLU A 78 -18.04 -5.75 -14.30
N GLU A 79 -17.28 -5.74 -13.20
CA GLU A 79 -17.76 -5.84 -11.84
C GLU A 79 -17.28 -4.66 -10.98
N PRO A 80 -18.03 -3.54 -10.98
CA PRO A 80 -17.62 -2.31 -10.31
C PRO A 80 -17.55 -2.44 -8.78
N GLU A 81 -18.34 -3.32 -8.18
CA GLU A 81 -18.29 -3.61 -6.74
C GLU A 81 -16.95 -4.22 -6.37
N PHE A 82 -16.53 -5.26 -7.11
CA PHE A 82 -15.23 -5.87 -6.93
C PHE A 82 -14.09 -4.86 -7.16
N ALA A 83 -14.20 -4.04 -8.22
CA ALA A 83 -13.23 -3.00 -8.51
C ALA A 83 -13.05 -2.02 -7.35
N LYS A 84 -14.15 -1.56 -6.76
CA LYS A 84 -14.14 -0.66 -5.61
C LYS A 84 -13.44 -1.30 -4.41
N GLU A 85 -13.71 -2.56 -4.15
CA GLU A 85 -13.09 -3.27 -3.03
C GLU A 85 -11.58 -3.44 -3.20
N VAL A 86 -11.11 -3.90 -4.37
CA VAL A 86 -9.67 -4.06 -4.61
C VAL A 86 -8.94 -2.73 -4.68
N GLN A 87 -9.59 -1.67 -5.16
CA GLN A 87 -9.03 -0.32 -5.13
C GLN A 87 -8.92 0.24 -3.72
N SER A 88 -9.95 0.06 -2.88
CA SER A 88 -9.90 0.49 -1.48
C SER A 88 -8.72 -0.16 -0.78
N LEU A 89 -8.60 -1.47 -0.89
CA LEU A 89 -7.54 -2.21 -0.23
C LEU A 89 -6.15 -1.84 -0.77
N ALA A 90 -6.01 -1.68 -2.09
CA ALA A 90 -4.76 -1.22 -2.68
C ALA A 90 -4.38 0.21 -2.24
N HIS A 91 -5.37 1.08 -2.05
CA HIS A 91 -5.14 2.43 -1.53
C HIS A 91 -4.69 2.38 -0.07
N GLU A 92 -5.34 1.58 0.77
CA GLU A 92 -4.94 1.39 2.16
C GLU A 92 -3.50 0.85 2.28
N ILE A 93 -3.14 -0.15 1.46
CA ILE A 93 -1.76 -0.66 1.38
C ILE A 93 -0.80 0.47 0.98
N HIS A 94 -1.16 1.26 -0.04
CA HIS A 94 -0.32 2.37 -0.46
C HIS A 94 -0.11 3.40 0.65
N GLN A 95 -1.16 3.74 1.41
CA GLN A 95 -1.05 4.63 2.58
C GLN A 95 -0.13 4.03 3.64
N GLU A 96 -0.33 2.77 4.01
CA GLU A 96 0.48 2.07 5.03
C GLU A 96 1.96 1.99 4.65
N ILE A 97 2.26 1.72 3.38
CA ILE A 97 3.64 1.70 2.86
C ILE A 97 4.27 3.10 2.94
N ASN A 98 3.53 4.15 2.59
CA ASN A 98 4.04 5.52 2.69
C ASN A 98 4.28 5.95 4.15
N ILE A 99 3.40 5.55 5.08
CA ILE A 99 3.58 5.79 6.50
C ILE A 99 4.83 5.05 7.03
N GLY A 100 5.04 3.79 6.63
CA GLY A 100 6.24 3.03 6.98
C GLY A 100 7.54 3.65 6.45
N LYS A 101 7.51 4.24 5.23
CA LYS A 101 8.63 5.02 4.70
C LYS A 101 8.91 6.29 5.52
N MET A 102 7.87 6.95 6.04
CA MET A 102 8.04 8.12 6.92
C MET A 102 8.57 7.75 8.32
N GLN A 103 8.25 6.56 8.86
CA GLN A 103 8.84 6.09 10.11
C GLN A 103 10.30 5.63 9.95
N GLY A 104 10.68 5.12 8.78
CA GLY A 104 12.06 4.71 8.45
C GLY A 104 12.98 5.86 8.02
N GLN A 105 12.42 7.01 7.63
CA GLN A 105 13.18 8.25 7.49
C GLN A 105 13.12 9.01 8.80
N ASN A 106 14.28 9.31 9.39
CA ASN A 106 14.42 10.36 10.40
C ASN A 106 13.62 11.57 9.90
N VAL A 107 12.48 11.86 10.54
CA VAL A 107 11.64 12.99 10.15
C VAL A 107 12.37 14.23 10.62
N GLN A 108 13.32 14.71 9.81
CA GLN A 108 13.98 15.98 10.01
C GLN A 108 12.97 17.04 9.59
N ASN A 109 12.16 17.47 10.56
CA ASN A 109 11.16 18.50 10.35
C ASN A 109 11.89 19.84 10.19
N VAL A 110 12.30 20.18 8.98
CA VAL A 110 13.00 21.43 8.69
C VAL A 110 11.97 22.53 8.46
N PHE A 111 11.41 23.08 9.54
CA PHE A 111 10.73 24.37 9.49
C PHE A 111 11.67 25.43 10.07
N GLY A 112 12.23 26.26 9.20
CA GLY A 112 12.80 27.54 9.62
C GLY A 112 14.30 27.58 9.99
N GLY A 113 15.14 26.66 9.49
CA GLY A 113 16.59 26.90 9.44
C GLY A 113 17.42 26.52 10.66
N GLU A 114 16.84 25.90 11.70
CA GLU A 114 17.61 25.25 12.76
C GLU A 114 17.17 23.79 12.90
N ALA A 115 18.14 22.88 12.77
CA ALA A 115 17.90 21.45 12.84
C ALA A 115 17.83 21.00 14.31
N GLU A 116 16.62 20.99 14.89
CA GLU A 116 16.39 20.30 16.15
C GLU A 116 15.88 18.88 15.90
N GLN A 117 16.69 17.89 16.27
CA GLN A 117 16.31 16.48 16.30
C GLN A 117 15.48 16.21 17.55
N ASN A 118 14.15 16.26 17.43
CA ASN A 118 13.29 15.76 18.50
C ASN A 118 13.17 14.23 18.42
N ASN A 119 14.02 13.55 19.19
CA ASN A 119 13.94 12.10 19.41
C ASN A 119 12.76 11.79 20.33
N ALA A 120 11.55 11.69 19.77
CA ALA A 120 10.37 11.24 20.48
C ALA A 120 10.37 9.72 20.66
N ILE A 121 11.39 9.19 21.35
CA ILE A 121 11.32 7.83 21.91
C ILE A 121 11.04 7.99 23.41
N GLY A 122 9.78 7.79 23.79
CA GLY A 122 9.39 7.50 25.17
C GLY A 122 8.64 8.57 25.96
N THR A 123 8.12 9.64 25.34
CA THR A 123 7.38 10.67 26.08
C THR A 123 5.88 10.61 25.78
N ASN A 124 5.08 10.32 26.82
CA ASN A 124 3.62 10.51 26.88
C ASN A 124 3.24 12.01 26.88
N ALA A 125 3.91 12.84 26.07
CA ALA A 125 3.65 14.28 26.02
C ALA A 125 2.65 14.57 24.89
N PRO A 126 1.61 15.39 25.15
CA PRO A 126 0.66 15.78 24.11
C PRO A 126 1.36 16.61 23.04
N VAL A 127 1.22 16.21 21.77
CA VAL A 127 1.69 16.97 20.61
C VAL A 127 0.71 18.11 20.37
N ILE A 128 1.15 19.36 20.55
CA ILE A 128 0.35 20.53 20.19
C ILE A 128 0.64 20.91 18.73
N GLN A 129 -0.36 20.70 17.88
CA GLN A 129 -0.29 20.99 16.45
C GLN A 129 -0.71 22.45 16.21
N GLY A 130 0.25 23.38 16.27
CA GLY A 130 0.02 24.80 15.97
C GLY A 130 -0.01 25.05 14.45
N GLY A 131 -1.19 25.23 13.86
CA GLY A 131 -1.34 25.73 12.49
C GLY A 131 -1.14 27.25 12.42
N SER A 132 -0.52 27.73 11.33
CA SER A 132 -0.22 29.14 11.09
C SER A 132 -1.45 30.03 11.29
N GLY A 133 -1.39 30.95 12.26
CA GLY A 133 -2.44 31.93 12.55
C GLY A 133 -2.97 31.94 14.00
N HIS A 134 -2.53 31.03 14.87
CA HIS A 134 -2.97 30.98 16.26
C HIS A 134 -1.89 31.49 17.21
N ASN A 135 -2.15 32.59 17.92
CA ASN A 135 -1.33 33.02 19.05
C ASN A 135 -1.65 32.13 20.26
N ILE A 136 -0.73 31.23 20.60
CA ILE A 136 -0.78 30.50 21.87
C ILE A 136 -0.24 31.43 22.95
N THR A 137 -1.13 31.92 23.82
CA THR A 137 -0.75 32.72 24.99
C THR A 137 -0.69 31.80 26.20
N PHE A 138 0.46 31.75 26.87
CA PHE A 138 0.58 31.16 28.20
C PHE A 138 0.38 32.28 29.22
N ASN A 139 -0.56 32.08 30.16
CA ASN A 139 -0.77 32.97 31.30
C ASN A 139 -0.11 32.36 32.54
#